data_AF-A0A260Z4E0-F1
#
_entry.id   AF-A0A260Z4E0-F1
#
_cell.length_a   1.000
_cell.length_b   1.000
_cell.length_c   1.000
_cell.angle_alpha   90.00
_cell.angle_beta   90.00
_cell.angle_gamma   90.00
#
_symmetry.space_group_name_H-M   'P 1'
#
loop_
_entity.id
_entity.type
_entity.pdbx_description
1 polymer ?
#
loop_
_entity_poly.entity_id
_entity_poly.type
_entity_poly.pdbx_seq_one_letter_code
_entity_poly.pdbx_strand_id
1 'polypeptide(L)'
;MYLSVFCHADESILKYIKKKVQKMTHVIIGLFGMILSVWMMIGCIVSKEFNFHRTTAGCIYMLCICSLTFFYLVFSSFEADYYIRLPSASQPFSGIKFYVFMFGLFHLMVGIAVVNLTRAWPICLLLLASSFVFCADAYSCLFTETYIFYDHRPSMSDDVENNSDNEIVCHVVVRRMYEKMKNPEDLPKIFKFDDEVEDHLYLKA
;
A
#
# COMPACT_ATOMS: atom_id res chain seq x y z
N MET A 1 -25.51 -15.85 -18.64
CA MET A 1 -24.59 -15.55 -19.76
C MET A 1 -23.74 -14.28 -19.53
N TYR A 2 -24.18 -13.28 -18.76
CA TYR A 2 -23.33 -12.11 -18.42
C TYR A 2 -22.33 -12.34 -17.26
N LEU A 3 -22.57 -13.35 -16.41
CA LEU A 3 -21.68 -13.66 -15.27
C LEU A 3 -20.35 -14.31 -15.68
N SER A 4 -20.33 -15.06 -16.80
CA SER A 4 -19.12 -15.76 -17.28
C SER A 4 -18.12 -14.84 -17.99
N VAL A 5 -18.58 -13.73 -18.57
CA VAL A 5 -17.71 -12.76 -19.25
C VAL A 5 -16.97 -11.87 -18.25
N PHE A 6 -17.62 -11.48 -17.15
CA PHE A 6 -16.93 -10.80 -16.04
C PHE A 6 -15.89 -11.71 -15.38
N CYS A 7 -16.20 -12.99 -15.18
CA CYS A 7 -15.27 -13.96 -14.57
C CYS A 7 -14.01 -14.19 -15.43
N HIS A 8 -14.14 -14.29 -16.75
CA HIS A 8 -12.98 -14.47 -17.65
C HIS A 8 -12.15 -13.19 -17.87
N ALA A 9 -12.79 -12.01 -17.84
CA ALA A 9 -12.06 -10.75 -17.84
C ALA A 9 -11.27 -10.58 -16.52
N ASP A 10 -11.85 -10.99 -15.40
CA ASP A 10 -11.20 -10.94 -14.09
C ASP A 10 -9.97 -11.85 -14.05
N GLU A 11 -10.07 -13.09 -14.55
CA GLU A 11 -8.96 -14.06 -14.57
C GLU A 11 -7.79 -13.63 -15.47
N SER A 12 -8.08 -13.01 -16.62
CA SER A 12 -7.05 -12.49 -17.54
C SER A 12 -6.39 -11.20 -17.04
N ILE A 13 -7.16 -10.32 -16.40
CA ILE A 13 -6.65 -9.12 -15.74
C ILE A 13 -5.84 -9.49 -14.49
N LEU A 14 -6.33 -10.43 -13.67
CA LEU A 14 -5.58 -11.01 -12.55
C LEU A 14 -4.25 -11.56 -13.02
N LYS A 15 -4.25 -12.37 -14.09
CA LYS A 15 -3.03 -12.97 -14.63
C LYS A 15 -2.05 -11.93 -15.18
N TYR A 16 -2.56 -10.79 -15.68
CA TYR A 16 -1.73 -9.65 -16.10
C TYR A 16 -1.19 -8.85 -14.89
N ILE A 17 -1.96 -8.75 -13.81
CA ILE A 17 -1.58 -8.07 -12.56
C ILE A 17 -0.71 -8.97 -11.67
N LYS A 18 -0.76 -10.30 -11.87
CA LYS A 18 -0.06 -11.30 -11.07
C LYS A 18 1.43 -11.01 -11.08
N LYS A 19 1.91 -10.53 -9.95
CA LYS A 19 3.32 -10.23 -9.71
C LYS A 19 3.92 -11.40 -8.97
N LYS A 20 4.89 -12.07 -9.60
CA LYS A 20 5.72 -13.08 -8.93
C LYS A 20 6.40 -12.51 -7.68
N VAL A 21 6.84 -11.24 -7.76
CA VAL A 21 7.47 -10.51 -6.64
C VAL A 21 6.83 -9.13 -6.50
N GLN A 22 6.31 -8.82 -5.31
CA GLN A 22 5.84 -7.48 -4.97
C GLN A 22 7.04 -6.53 -4.86
N LYS A 23 6.98 -5.35 -5.50
CA LYS A 23 8.06 -4.34 -5.46
C LYS A 23 7.70 -3.21 -4.51
N MET A 24 8.69 -2.62 -3.83
CA MET A 24 8.47 -1.45 -2.98
C MET A 24 7.86 -0.29 -3.78
N THR A 25 8.28 -0.10 -5.03
CA THR A 25 7.68 0.89 -5.94
C THR A 25 6.18 0.64 -6.17
N HIS A 26 5.74 -0.61 -6.27
CA HIS A 26 4.31 -0.92 -6.39
C HIS A 26 3.54 -0.57 -5.12
N VAL A 27 4.11 -0.88 -3.95
CA VAL A 27 3.53 -0.52 -2.65
C VAL A 27 3.37 1.01 -2.54
N ILE A 28 4.41 1.77 -2.87
CA ILE A 28 4.40 3.24 -2.84
C ILE A 28 3.35 3.80 -3.81
N ILE A 29 3.34 3.34 -5.07
CA ILE A 29 2.38 3.81 -6.09
C ILE A 29 0.94 3.49 -5.65
N GLY A 30 0.70 2.28 -5.14
CA GLY A 30 -0.60 1.88 -4.64
C GLY A 30 -1.07 2.79 -3.50
N LEU A 31 -0.22 3.06 -2.50
CA LEU A 31 -0.54 3.96 -1.39
C LEU A 31 -0.88 5.38 -1.87
N PHE A 32 -0.07 5.98 -2.75
CA PHE A 32 -0.35 7.31 -3.30
C PHE A 32 -1.67 7.35 -4.08
N GLY A 33 -1.92 6.33 -4.90
CA GLY A 33 -3.16 6.24 -5.67
C GLY A 33 -4.40 6.08 -4.78
N MET A 34 -4.30 5.31 -3.68
CA MET A 34 -5.37 5.20 -2.68
C MET A 34 -5.61 6.53 -1.97
N ILE A 35 -4.56 7.24 -1.55
CA ILE A 35 -4.66 8.59 -0.95
C ILE A 35 -5.41 9.52 -1.91
N LEU A 36 -4.93 9.66 -3.14
CA LEU A 36 -5.54 10.57 -4.13
C LEU A 36 -7.02 10.23 -4.36
N SER A 37 -7.35 8.95 -4.50
CA SER A 37 -8.73 8.48 -4.70
C SER A 37 -9.63 8.88 -3.53
N VAL A 38 -9.15 8.70 -2.30
CA VAL A 38 -9.88 9.06 -1.08
C VAL A 38 -10.14 10.56 -0.99
N TRP A 39 -9.12 11.40 -1.22
CA TRP A 39 -9.28 12.86 -1.16
C TRP A 39 -10.25 13.37 -2.24
N MET A 40 -10.20 12.80 -3.44
CA MET A 40 -11.15 13.12 -4.51
C MET A 40 -12.58 12.70 -4.14
N MET A 41 -12.77 11.54 -3.51
CA MET A 41 -14.09 11.10 -3.02
C MET A 41 -14.65 12.07 -1.98
N ILE A 42 -13.84 12.50 -1.01
CA ILE A 42 -14.23 13.50 0.00
C ILE A 42 -14.64 14.81 -0.71
N GLY A 43 -13.83 15.29 -1.65
CA GLY A 43 -14.15 16.48 -2.45
C GLY A 43 -15.46 16.37 -3.23
N CYS A 44 -15.76 15.20 -3.80
CA CYS A 44 -17.02 14.95 -4.50
C CYS A 44 -18.23 14.97 -3.56
N ILE A 45 -18.11 14.38 -2.35
CA ILE A 45 -19.17 14.40 -1.33
C ILE A 45 -19.47 15.84 -0.91
N VAL A 46 -18.42 16.62 -0.60
CA VAL A 46 -18.58 18.03 -0.22
C VAL A 46 -19.17 18.84 -1.37
N SER A 47 -18.65 18.69 -2.59
CA SER A 47 -19.17 19.40 -3.78
C SER A 47 -20.66 19.16 -4.03
N LYS A 48 -21.12 17.93 -3.77
CA LYS A 48 -22.52 17.55 -3.92
C LYS A 48 -23.43 18.26 -2.90
N GLU A 49 -22.96 18.52 -1.68
CA GLU A 49 -23.71 19.28 -0.67
C GLU A 49 -24.01 20.71 -1.15
N PHE A 50 -23.05 21.32 -1.85
CA PHE A 50 -23.18 22.66 -2.43
C PHE A 50 -23.87 22.67 -3.80
N ASN A 51 -24.43 21.54 -4.26
CA ASN A 51 -25.02 21.36 -5.60
C ASN A 51 -24.07 21.72 -6.76
N PHE A 52 -22.76 21.72 -6.54
CA PHE A 52 -21.77 22.03 -7.57
C PHE A 52 -21.61 20.85 -8.52
N HIS A 53 -22.00 21.02 -9.79
CA HIS A 53 -21.92 20.01 -10.86
C HIS A 53 -22.24 18.58 -10.39
N ARG A 54 -23.42 18.42 -9.76
CA ARG A 54 -23.82 17.20 -9.05
C ARG A 54 -23.64 15.90 -9.86
N THR A 55 -23.98 15.91 -11.15
CA THR A 55 -23.80 14.75 -12.03
C THR A 55 -22.32 14.44 -12.24
N THR A 56 -21.51 15.45 -12.57
CA THR A 56 -20.06 15.31 -12.76
C THR A 56 -19.37 14.82 -11.49
N ALA A 57 -19.72 15.37 -10.33
CA ALA A 57 -19.21 14.92 -9.03
C ALA A 57 -19.57 13.44 -8.76
N GLY A 58 -20.77 13.01 -9.14
CA GLY A 58 -21.18 11.61 -9.08
C GLY A 58 -20.33 10.70 -9.97
N CYS A 59 -20.08 11.10 -11.22
CA CYS A 59 -19.23 10.34 -12.15
C CYS A 59 -17.79 10.23 -11.64
N ILE A 60 -17.20 11.34 -11.17
CA ILE A 60 -15.85 11.35 -10.61
C ILE A 60 -15.78 10.45 -9.38
N TYR A 61 -16.78 10.51 -8.49
CA TYR A 61 -16.84 9.64 -7.32
C TYR A 61 -16.79 8.16 -7.67
N MET A 62 -17.56 7.72 -8.68
CA MET A 62 -17.54 6.33 -9.16
C MET A 62 -16.17 5.94 -9.75
N LEU A 63 -15.55 6.84 -10.53
CA LEU A 63 -14.19 6.61 -11.05
C LEU A 63 -13.18 6.48 -9.91
N CYS A 64 -13.30 7.28 -8.85
CA CYS A 64 -12.43 7.20 -7.68
C CYS A 64 -12.61 5.89 -6.90
N ILE A 65 -13.82 5.32 -6.83
CA ILE A 65 -14.02 3.99 -6.25
C ILE A 65 -13.27 2.93 -7.07
N CYS A 66 -13.45 2.92 -8.39
CA CYS A 66 -12.74 1.97 -9.25
C CYS A 66 -11.21 2.15 -9.14
N SER A 67 -10.74 3.40 -9.11
CA SER A 67 -9.34 3.73 -8.93
C SER A 67 -8.81 3.27 -7.58
N LEU A 68 -9.59 3.44 -6.51
CA LEU A 68 -9.22 2.99 -5.17
C LEU A 68 -9.03 1.47 -5.16
N THR A 69 -9.95 0.72 -5.74
CA THR A 69 -9.84 -0.74 -5.88
C THR A 69 -8.60 -1.14 -6.69
N PHE A 70 -8.36 -0.49 -7.83
CA PHE A 70 -7.18 -0.76 -8.65
C PHE A 70 -5.88 -0.50 -7.87
N PHE A 71 -5.77 0.63 -7.19
CA PHE A 71 -4.57 0.95 -6.42
C PHE A 71 -4.40 0.08 -5.18
N TYR A 72 -5.50 -0.38 -4.57
CA TYR A 72 -5.46 -1.39 -3.52
C TYR A 72 -4.91 -2.73 -4.04
N LEU A 73 -5.30 -3.16 -5.24
CA LEU A 73 -4.72 -4.35 -5.88
C LEU A 73 -3.23 -4.16 -6.19
N VAL A 74 -2.81 -2.97 -6.64
CA VAL A 74 -1.39 -2.65 -6.88
C VAL A 74 -0.58 -2.62 -5.58
N PHE A 75 -1.17 -2.11 -4.50
CA PHE A 75 -0.58 -2.06 -3.15
C PHE A 75 -0.48 -3.45 -2.52
N SER A 76 -1.54 -4.24 -2.58
CA SER A 76 -1.60 -5.55 -1.95
C SER A 76 -0.63 -6.55 -2.60
N SER A 77 -0.25 -7.58 -1.84
CA SER A 77 0.51 -8.72 -2.33
C SER A 77 -0.40 -9.78 -2.97
N PHE A 78 -1.55 -9.37 -3.52
CA PHE A 78 -2.55 -10.31 -4.03
C PHE A 78 -1.93 -11.19 -5.12
N GLU A 79 -1.97 -12.51 -4.90
CA GLU A 79 -1.32 -13.57 -5.70
C GLU A 79 0.22 -13.51 -5.84
N ALA A 80 0.91 -12.72 -5.01
CA ALA A 80 2.37 -12.72 -4.98
C ALA A 80 2.90 -13.86 -4.10
N ASP A 81 3.90 -14.58 -4.62
CA ASP A 81 4.61 -15.62 -3.86
C ASP A 81 5.48 -15.01 -2.75
N TYR A 82 5.84 -13.73 -2.87
CA TYR A 82 6.61 -12.99 -1.88
C TYR A 82 5.98 -11.63 -1.59
N TYR A 83 5.85 -11.29 -0.30
CA TYR A 83 5.35 -9.99 0.13
C TYR A 83 6.41 -9.19 0.89
N ILE A 84 6.30 -7.86 0.78
CA ILE A 84 7.19 -6.91 1.46
C ILE A 84 6.61 -6.57 2.83
N ARG A 85 7.47 -6.60 3.86
CA ARG A 85 7.15 -6.03 5.17
C ARG A 85 8.27 -5.11 5.63
N LEU A 86 7.86 -3.95 6.14
CA LEU A 86 8.75 -3.02 6.83
C LEU A 86 9.22 -3.62 8.16
N PRO A 87 10.54 -3.52 8.50
CA PRO A 87 11.06 -3.84 9.82
C PRO A 87 10.25 -3.15 10.90
N SER A 88 10.09 -3.79 12.06
CA SER A 88 9.28 -3.28 13.17
C SER A 88 9.53 -1.80 13.42
N ALA A 89 10.78 -1.37 13.60
CA ALA A 89 11.15 0.04 13.85
C ALA A 89 10.76 1.03 12.74
N SER A 90 10.59 0.57 11.51
CA SER A 90 10.21 1.40 10.36
C SER A 90 8.69 1.46 10.13
N GLN A 91 7.90 0.57 10.74
CA GLN A 91 6.43 0.59 10.64
C GLN A 91 5.85 1.86 11.28
N PRO A 92 4.80 2.49 10.72
CA PRO A 92 4.34 3.78 11.21
C PRO A 92 3.87 3.76 12.67
N PHE A 93 3.24 2.66 13.09
CA PHE A 93 2.67 2.53 14.42
C PHE A 93 3.58 1.80 15.42
N SER A 94 4.85 1.58 15.06
CA SER A 94 5.85 1.09 16.01
C SER A 94 6.39 2.24 16.85
N GLY A 95 5.84 2.41 18.05
CA GLY A 95 6.21 3.51 18.95
C GLY A 95 5.69 4.87 18.48
N ILE A 96 6.28 5.95 19.03
CA ILE A 96 5.82 7.32 18.80
C ILE A 96 6.68 7.97 17.73
N LYS A 97 6.07 8.31 16.59
CA LYS A 97 6.75 8.94 15.45
C LYS A 97 6.15 10.31 15.14
N PHE A 98 7.02 11.30 14.97
CA PHE A 98 6.62 12.69 14.77
C PHE A 98 5.74 12.90 13.52
N TYR A 99 6.07 12.26 12.39
CA TYR A 99 5.27 12.40 11.16
C TYR A 99 3.86 11.82 11.31
N VAL A 100 3.69 10.75 12.09
CA VAL A 100 2.38 10.14 12.36
C VAL A 100 1.52 11.12 13.16
N PHE A 101 2.10 11.78 14.16
CA PHE A 101 1.42 12.84 14.91
C PHE A 101 1.01 14.01 14.00
N MET A 102 1.91 14.47 13.12
CA MET A 102 1.62 15.55 12.18
C MET A 102 0.50 15.20 11.19
N PHE A 103 0.52 13.99 10.63
CA PHE A 103 -0.60 13.50 9.82
C PHE A 103 -1.88 13.40 10.63
N GLY A 104 -1.83 12.92 11.87
CA GLY A 104 -2.99 12.83 12.75
C GLY A 104 -3.64 14.19 12.98
N LEU A 105 -2.84 15.22 13.31
CA LEU A 105 -3.33 16.58 13.47
C LEU A 105 -3.95 17.14 12.19
N PHE A 106 -3.29 16.95 11.04
CA PHE A 106 -3.84 17.40 9.76
C PHE A 106 -5.20 16.74 9.44
N HIS A 107 -5.30 15.42 9.60
CA HIS A 107 -6.55 14.70 9.36
C HIS A 107 -7.63 15.09 10.39
N LEU A 108 -7.27 15.35 11.65
CA LEU A 108 -8.22 15.84 12.64
C LEU A 108 -8.82 17.21 12.24
N MET A 109 -7.99 18.15 11.80
CA MET A 109 -8.43 19.49 11.36
C MET A 109 -9.39 19.38 10.17
N VAL A 110 -9.07 18.54 9.18
CA VAL A 110 -9.95 18.28 8.04
C VAL A 110 -11.24 17.58 8.47
N GLY A 111 -11.17 16.66 9.43
CA GLY A 111 -12.33 15.98 9.98
C GLY A 111 -13.32 16.95 10.62
N ILE A 112 -12.83 17.90 11.41
CA ILE A 112 -13.64 18.98 11.97
C ILE A 112 -14.30 19.80 10.85
N ALA A 113 -13.56 20.18 9.82
CA ALA A 113 -14.13 20.92 8.68
C ALA A 113 -15.25 20.14 7.99
N VAL A 114 -15.01 18.86 7.68
CA VAL A 114 -15.97 17.97 7.01
C VAL A 114 -17.27 17.79 7.80
N VAL A 115 -17.19 17.61 9.13
CA VAL A 115 -18.37 17.49 10.00
C VAL A 115 -19.26 18.73 9.91
N ASN A 116 -18.66 19.90 9.75
CA ASN A 116 -19.40 21.16 9.61
C ASN A 116 -19.88 21.42 8.17
N LEU A 117 -19.29 20.76 7.16
CA LEU A 117 -19.56 21.03 5.75
C LEU A 117 -20.54 20.08 5.08
N THR A 118 -20.72 18.85 5.57
CA THR A 118 -21.60 17.87 4.91
C THR A 118 -22.39 17.01 5.89
N ARG A 119 -23.62 16.67 5.51
CA ARG A 119 -24.46 15.71 6.24
C ARG A 119 -23.94 14.27 6.14
N ALA A 120 -23.12 13.97 5.13
CA ALA A 120 -22.49 12.68 4.93
C ALA A 120 -21.15 12.55 5.69
N TRP A 121 -20.94 13.34 6.74
CA TRP A 121 -19.71 13.36 7.53
C TRP A 121 -19.26 11.98 8.04
N PRO A 122 -20.12 11.01 8.42
CA PRO A 122 -19.63 9.72 8.90
C PRO A 122 -18.82 8.98 7.84
N ILE A 123 -19.27 9.04 6.58
CA ILE A 123 -18.58 8.43 5.43
C ILE A 123 -17.24 9.12 5.21
N CYS A 124 -17.23 10.46 5.24
CA CYS A 124 -15.99 11.21 5.06
C CYS A 124 -15.00 10.98 6.20
N LEU A 125 -15.44 10.78 7.45
CA LEU A 125 -14.54 10.44 8.56
C LEU A 125 -13.92 9.04 8.38
N LEU A 126 -14.69 8.06 7.91
CA LEU A 126 -14.14 6.74 7.58
C LEU A 126 -13.09 6.83 6.48
N LEU A 127 -13.40 7.56 5.41
CA LEU A 127 -12.46 7.84 4.33
C LEU A 127 -11.19 8.54 4.85
N LEU A 128 -11.34 9.54 5.72
CA LEU A 128 -10.23 10.29 6.29
C LEU A 128 -9.36 9.44 7.22
N ALA A 129 -9.97 8.56 8.02
CA ALA A 129 -9.25 7.61 8.85
C ALA A 129 -8.42 6.62 8.01
N SER A 130 -8.98 6.12 6.90
CA SER A 130 -8.23 5.29 5.95
C SER A 130 -7.08 6.06 5.29
N SER A 131 -7.32 7.31 4.85
CA SER A 131 -6.27 8.18 4.31
C SER A 131 -5.14 8.41 5.30
N PHE A 132 -5.45 8.56 6.60
CA PHE A 132 -4.42 8.73 7.63
C PHE A 132 -3.47 7.54 7.67
N VAL A 133 -4.01 6.32 7.67
CA VAL A 133 -3.22 5.08 7.64
C VAL A 133 -2.38 5.04 6.36
N PHE A 134 -2.98 5.29 5.20
CA PHE A 134 -2.26 5.28 3.92
C PHE A 134 -1.12 6.31 3.87
N CYS A 135 -1.32 7.53 4.40
CA CYS A 135 -0.29 8.56 4.49
C CYS A 135 0.88 8.12 5.39
N ALA A 136 0.57 7.53 6.54
CA ALA A 136 1.57 7.04 7.48
C ALA A 136 2.39 5.87 6.88
N ASP A 137 1.72 4.93 6.21
CA ASP A 137 2.36 3.84 5.48
C ASP A 137 3.20 4.35 4.31
N ALA A 138 2.67 5.27 3.50
CA ALA A 138 3.37 5.86 2.36
C ALA A 138 4.66 6.55 2.79
N TYR A 139 4.61 7.34 3.85
CA TYR A 139 5.78 7.98 4.42
C TYR A 139 6.81 6.94 4.88
N SER A 140 6.36 5.91 5.59
CA SER A 140 7.22 4.84 6.08
C SER A 140 7.90 4.10 4.91
N CYS A 141 7.18 3.77 3.84
CA CYS A 141 7.72 3.13 2.64
C CYS A 141 8.68 4.03 1.86
N LEU A 142 8.43 5.34 1.81
CA LEU A 142 9.29 6.29 1.11
C LEU A 142 10.64 6.44 1.80
N PHE A 143 10.61 6.55 3.13
CA PHE A 143 11.77 6.89 3.95
C PHE A 143 12.42 5.70 4.65
N THR A 144 11.95 4.47 4.39
CA THR A 144 12.64 3.29 4.92
C THR A 144 14.00 3.10 4.25
N GLU A 145 14.98 2.73 5.06
CA GLU A 145 16.31 2.33 4.62
C GLU A 145 16.36 0.85 4.21
N THR A 146 15.53 0.03 4.87
CA THR A 146 15.51 -1.42 4.68
C THR A 146 14.08 -1.97 4.64
N TYR A 147 13.91 -3.11 4.00
CA TYR A 147 12.67 -3.88 4.04
C TYR A 147 12.96 -5.38 4.00
N ILE A 148 11.98 -6.20 4.36
CA ILE A 148 12.14 -7.66 4.46
C ILE A 148 11.18 -8.34 3.48
N PHE A 149 11.68 -9.33 2.74
CA PHE A 149 10.85 -10.23 1.93
C PHE A 149 10.46 -11.48 2.73
N TYR A 150 9.19 -11.82 2.65
CA TYR A 150 8.61 -13.04 3.23
C TYR A 150 8.00 -13.90 2.13
N ASP A 151 8.15 -15.23 2.21
CA ASP A 151 7.46 -16.19 1.34
C ASP A 151 5.99 -16.33 1.79
N HIS A 152 5.06 -16.38 0.83
CA HIS A 152 3.63 -16.50 1.05
C HIS A 152 3.15 -17.96 1.06
N ARG A 153 4.04 -18.94 0.87
CA ARG A 153 3.68 -20.36 0.72
C ARG A 153 2.72 -20.86 1.80
N PRO A 154 1.56 -21.44 1.43
CA PRO A 154 0.84 -22.32 2.34
C PRO A 154 1.67 -23.59 2.51
N SER A 155 1.95 -23.99 3.74
CA SER A 155 2.66 -25.23 4.07
C SER A 155 1.88 -26.43 3.54
N MET A 156 2.22 -26.89 2.33
CA MET A 156 1.74 -28.15 1.80
C MET A 156 2.96 -29.07 1.61
N SER A 157 3.62 -29.32 2.73
CA SER A 157 4.46 -30.49 2.92
C SER A 157 4.13 -30.99 4.32
N ASP A 158 3.37 -32.07 4.37
CA ASP A 158 3.26 -32.92 5.55
C ASP A 158 4.68 -33.20 6.05
N ASP A 159 4.92 -32.78 7.29
CA ASP A 159 5.87 -33.33 8.27
C ASP A 159 6.47 -32.22 9.13
N VAL A 160 6.39 -32.42 10.44
CA VAL A 160 7.10 -31.73 11.53
C VAL A 160 6.43 -30.46 12.08
N GLU A 161 5.48 -30.70 12.97
CA GLU A 161 5.43 -30.16 14.34
C GLU A 161 6.62 -29.22 14.71
N ASN A 162 6.35 -27.91 14.82
CA ASN A 162 7.25 -26.76 15.10
C ASN A 162 7.79 -25.97 13.90
N ASN A 163 7.01 -24.99 13.42
CA ASN A 163 7.36 -23.57 13.61
C ASN A 163 6.27 -22.66 13.02
N SER A 164 5.61 -21.91 13.90
CA SER A 164 4.97 -20.65 13.57
C SER A 164 6.04 -19.68 13.08
N ASP A 165 5.89 -19.15 11.87
CA ASP A 165 6.39 -17.86 11.37
C ASP A 165 6.89 -18.01 9.93
N ASN A 166 6.36 -17.17 9.04
CA ASN A 166 6.80 -17.07 7.65
C ASN A 166 8.34 -16.96 7.59
N GLU A 167 9.00 -17.86 6.85
CA GLU A 167 10.46 -17.89 6.75
C GLU A 167 10.97 -16.58 6.12
N ILE A 168 11.83 -15.86 6.84
CA ILE A 168 12.45 -14.62 6.35
C ILE A 168 13.36 -14.98 5.17
N VAL A 169 13.02 -14.51 3.97
CA VAL A 169 13.73 -14.89 2.75
C VAL A 169 14.99 -14.04 2.56
N CYS A 170 14.88 -12.72 2.78
CA CYS A 170 16.00 -11.80 2.59
C CYS A 170 15.75 -10.45 3.26
N HIS A 171 16.82 -9.87 3.82
CA HIS A 171 16.86 -8.47 4.23
C HIS A 171 17.35 -7.61 3.07
N VAL A 172 16.56 -6.61 2.70
CA VAL A 172 16.83 -5.75 1.54
C VAL A 172 17.14 -4.35 1.97
N VAL A 173 18.18 -3.75 1.37
CA VAL A 173 18.53 -2.35 1.56
C VAL A 173 18.15 -1.55 0.32
N VAL A 174 17.55 -0.38 0.56
CA VAL A 174 17.16 0.53 -0.52
C VAL A 174 18.38 1.36 -0.92
N ARG A 175 18.94 1.08 -2.10
CA ARG A 175 20.19 1.71 -2.61
C ARG A 175 20.16 3.24 -2.51
N ARG A 176 19.04 3.86 -2.91
CA ARG A 176 18.84 5.34 -2.86
C ARG A 176 18.97 5.97 -1.48
N MET A 177 18.73 5.21 -0.40
CA MET A 177 18.84 5.69 0.97
C MET A 177 20.22 5.37 1.55
N TYR A 178 20.76 4.21 1.20
CA TYR A 178 22.10 3.80 1.61
C TYR A 178 23.18 4.74 1.05
N GLU A 179 23.13 5.07 -0.25
CA GLU A 179 24.06 6.01 -0.89
C GLU A 179 24.03 7.41 -0.27
N LYS A 180 22.93 7.80 0.39
CA LYS A 180 22.81 9.09 1.07
C LYS A 180 23.36 9.08 2.50
N MET A 181 23.51 7.90 3.12
CA MET A 181 23.77 7.78 4.55
C MET A 181 25.07 7.06 4.87
N LYS A 182 25.59 6.18 3.99
CA LYS A 182 26.77 5.32 4.23
C LYS A 182 27.54 4.99 2.95
N ASN A 183 28.76 4.50 3.10
CA ASN A 183 29.56 4.01 1.98
C ASN A 183 29.02 2.64 1.50
N PRO A 184 28.83 2.43 0.17
CA PRO A 184 28.33 1.18 -0.43
C PRO A 184 29.04 -0.09 0.05
N GLU A 185 30.33 0.02 0.37
CA GLU A 185 31.22 -1.10 0.73
C GLU A 185 31.04 -1.60 2.18
N ASP A 186 30.31 -0.86 3.03
CA ASP A 186 30.10 -1.21 4.44
C ASP A 186 28.87 -2.13 4.67
N LEU A 187 28.26 -2.64 3.60
CA LEU A 187 27.02 -3.41 3.70
C LEU A 187 27.30 -4.83 4.23
N PRO A 188 26.68 -5.27 5.34
CA PRO A 188 26.86 -6.63 5.83
C PRO A 188 26.34 -7.66 4.81
N LYS A 189 27.06 -8.77 4.62
CA LYS A 189 26.78 -9.83 3.62
C LYS A 189 25.36 -10.43 3.65
N ILE A 190 24.62 -10.23 4.73
CA ILE A 190 23.25 -10.75 4.94
C ILE A 190 22.22 -9.88 4.20
N PHE A 191 22.59 -8.64 3.86
CA PHE A 191 21.76 -7.69 3.15
C PHE A 191 22.08 -7.70 1.66
N LYS A 192 21.04 -7.53 0.84
CA LYS A 192 21.16 -7.36 -0.60
C LYS A 192 20.49 -6.06 -1.03
N PHE A 193 20.96 -5.44 -2.11
CA PHE A 193 20.30 -4.27 -2.68
C PHE A 193 19.01 -4.66 -3.41
N ASP A 194 18.05 -3.74 -3.49
CA ASP A 194 16.72 -4.01 -4.07
C ASP A 194 16.76 -4.46 -5.53
N ASP A 195 17.73 -3.95 -6.30
CA ASP A 195 18.01 -4.34 -7.69
C ASP A 195 18.64 -5.73 -7.82
N GLU A 196 19.47 -6.16 -6.86
CA GLU A 196 20.16 -7.45 -6.89
C GLU A 196 19.30 -8.61 -6.36
N VAL A 197 18.34 -8.32 -5.46
CA VAL A 197 17.40 -9.32 -4.93
C VAL A 197 16.43 -9.78 -6.01
N GLU A 198 16.12 -8.90 -6.96
CA GLU A 198 15.18 -9.17 -8.03
C GLU A 198 15.69 -10.34 -8.90
N ASP A 199 16.88 -10.22 -9.47
CA ASP A 199 17.48 -11.29 -10.29
C ASP A 199 17.58 -12.61 -9.53
N HIS A 200 17.94 -12.57 -8.25
CA HIS A 200 18.07 -13.77 -7.43
C HIS A 200 16.72 -14.47 -7.15
N LEU A 201 15.65 -13.72 -6.87
CA LEU A 201 14.32 -14.31 -6.63
C LEU A 201 13.64 -14.76 -7.92
N TYR A 202 13.90 -14.09 -9.04
CA TYR A 202 13.41 -14.53 -10.35
C TYR A 202 14.12 -15.80 -10.85
N LEU A 203 15.40 -16.00 -10.51
CA LEU A 203 16.19 -17.17 -10.90
C LEU A 203 15.96 -18.43 -10.04
N LYS A 204 15.48 -18.27 -8.80
CA LYS A 204 15.25 -19.41 -7.87
C LYS A 204 13.89 -20.11 -8.09
N ALA A 205 13.03 -19.58 -8.95
CA ALA A 205 11.67 -20.05 -9.17
C ALA A 205 11.40 -20.31 -10.65
#